data_AF-A0A356EU73-F1
#
_entry.id   AF-A0A356EU73-F1
#
_cell.length_a   1.000
_cell.length_b   1.000
_cell.length_c   1.000
_cell.angle_alpha   90.00
_cell.angle_beta   90.00
_cell.angle_gamma   90.00
#
_symmetry.space_group_name_H-M   'P 1'
#
loop_
_entity.id
_entity.type
_entity.pdbx_description
1 polymer ?
#
loop_
_entity_poly.entity_id
_entity_poly.type
_entity_poly.pdbx_seq_one_letter_code
_entity_poly.pdbx_strand_id
1 'polypeptide(L)'
;MRIRGKAIWLVLTILALPYIGANCVSRTHDDVFTEEGLLTANASDLRDTIITPHLEAPIEENKNLLWCGSFQLAWNEVCALIAEDVRFADDEPDMVAVLNRKVFTGKQVDAESYVAVAGFVKDDVHEKIKRQLEDTFDGSATPRYLPPSGLTPRPQDIVAYAYLFKNLAFETPFERIEQPLIFNEREVPCFGVGHEYKPGRHARLDQVVLLDYKHGDDFIIELKTKSEKDRLILAKILPERTLGETIRSIEDRIVNAEPIRPSEGDVVKVPRLNFDVTRRYHELEGHRLAVTNQDVADDLIILSAVQNIRFQTDEKGVRLRSESHISIGCSAKTRLPAAEHVMIFDRPFLVLLQRANADVPYFALWVENPELLVKRK
;
A
#
# COMPACT_ATOMS: atom_id res chain seq x y z
N MET A 1 66.92 -0.52 -63.62
CA MET A 1 65.62 0.14 -63.90
C MET A 1 65.13 0.87 -62.64
N ARG A 2 64.05 1.67 -62.68
CA ARG A 2 63.74 2.66 -61.63
C ARG A 2 63.38 2.10 -60.24
N ILE A 3 63.75 2.88 -59.22
CA ILE A 3 63.42 2.73 -57.79
C ILE A 3 61.92 2.91 -57.53
N ARG A 4 61.35 2.16 -56.58
CA ARG A 4 60.29 2.65 -55.65
C ARG A 4 60.05 1.67 -54.49
N GLY A 5 60.58 2.01 -53.30
CA GLY A 5 60.07 1.45 -52.05
C GLY A 5 58.73 2.10 -51.69
N LYS A 6 57.83 1.36 -51.03
CA LYS A 6 56.58 1.90 -50.49
C LYS A 6 56.72 2.05 -48.97
N ALA A 7 56.66 3.28 -48.48
CA ALA A 7 56.45 3.52 -47.05
C ALA A 7 54.98 3.24 -46.70
N ILE A 8 54.73 2.57 -45.57
CA ILE A 8 53.40 2.40 -45.01
C ILE A 8 53.23 3.47 -43.93
N TRP A 9 52.31 4.40 -44.14
CA TRP A 9 51.89 5.36 -43.12
C TRP A 9 50.70 4.78 -42.35
N LEU A 10 50.85 4.62 -41.03
CA LEU A 10 49.73 4.30 -40.15
C LEU A 10 48.93 5.57 -39.89
N VAL A 11 47.71 5.66 -40.42
CA VAL A 11 46.76 6.72 -40.07
C VAL A 11 45.92 6.24 -38.89
N LEU A 12 46.21 6.77 -37.71
CA LEU A 12 45.53 6.40 -36.46
C LEU A 12 44.27 7.27 -36.30
N THR A 13 43.18 6.86 -36.93
CA THR A 13 41.89 7.58 -36.88
C THR A 13 41.25 7.45 -35.50
N ILE A 14 41.38 8.50 -34.67
CA ILE A 14 40.72 8.56 -33.37
C ILE A 14 39.21 8.74 -33.57
N LEU A 15 38.46 7.66 -33.40
CA LEU A 15 36.99 7.67 -33.36
C LEU A 15 36.54 8.28 -32.02
N ALA A 16 36.24 9.57 -32.03
CA ALA A 16 35.55 10.23 -30.92
C ALA A 16 34.09 9.73 -30.86
N LEU A 17 33.85 8.68 -30.07
CA LEU A 17 32.51 8.25 -29.71
C LEU A 17 31.82 9.38 -28.93
N PRO A 18 30.67 9.90 -29.38
CA PRO A 18 29.89 10.84 -28.58
C PRO A 18 29.39 10.08 -27.35
N TYR A 19 29.81 10.54 -26.16
CA TYR A 19 29.29 10.05 -24.90
C TYR A 19 27.84 10.55 -24.77
N ILE A 20 26.90 9.82 -25.35
CA ILE A 20 25.47 10.03 -25.09
C ILE A 20 25.26 9.62 -23.63
N GLY A 21 25.38 10.61 -22.75
CA GLY A 21 24.99 10.47 -21.36
C GLY A 21 23.52 10.07 -21.34
N ALA A 22 23.27 8.79 -21.04
CA ALA A 22 21.94 8.36 -20.66
C ALA A 22 21.62 9.11 -19.36
N ASN A 23 20.82 10.18 -19.47
CA ASN A 23 20.18 10.82 -18.34
C ASN A 23 19.21 9.80 -17.73
N CYS A 24 19.77 8.88 -16.94
CA CYS A 24 19.03 7.94 -16.14
C CYS A 24 18.38 8.74 -15.02
N VAL A 25 17.21 9.31 -15.32
CA VAL A 25 16.34 9.88 -14.30
C VAL A 25 15.94 8.71 -13.41
N SER A 26 16.57 8.64 -12.24
CA SER A 26 16.30 7.67 -11.19
C SER A 26 14.81 7.73 -10.86
N ARG A 27 14.07 6.66 -11.14
CA ARG A 27 12.65 6.59 -10.83
C ARG A 27 12.48 6.59 -9.32
N THR A 28 11.68 7.52 -8.83
CA THR A 28 11.33 7.64 -7.43
C THR A 28 10.12 6.78 -7.08
N HIS A 29 9.87 6.62 -5.78
CA HIS A 29 8.64 6.06 -5.24
C HIS A 29 7.39 6.91 -5.49
N ASP A 30 7.54 8.16 -5.94
CA ASP A 30 6.43 9.04 -6.32
C ASP A 30 6.04 8.86 -7.79
N ASP A 31 7.01 8.60 -8.70
CA ASP A 31 6.80 8.46 -10.16
C ASP A 31 5.83 7.34 -10.58
N VAL A 32 5.48 6.44 -9.66
CA VAL A 32 4.51 5.37 -9.87
C VAL A 32 3.05 5.81 -9.65
N PHE A 33 2.80 6.90 -8.93
CA PHE A 33 1.45 7.37 -8.60
C PHE A 33 0.81 8.25 -9.70
N THR A 34 -0.50 8.51 -9.56
CA THR A 34 -1.25 9.47 -10.38
C THR A 34 -1.89 10.57 -9.54
N GLU A 35 -2.05 11.73 -10.17
CA GLU A 35 -2.95 12.82 -9.76
C GLU A 35 -4.43 12.56 -10.14
N GLU A 36 -4.68 11.56 -10.99
CA GLU A 36 -6.00 11.26 -11.53
C GLU A 36 -6.93 10.73 -10.42
N GLY A 37 -7.90 11.55 -10.01
CA GLY A 37 -8.78 11.23 -8.89
C GLY A 37 -8.16 11.40 -7.50
N LEU A 38 -6.92 11.91 -7.38
CA LEU A 38 -6.22 12.00 -6.11
C LEU A 38 -6.97 12.86 -5.06
N LEU A 39 -7.31 12.24 -3.94
CA LEU A 39 -7.70 12.89 -2.69
C LEU A 39 -6.48 13.08 -1.78
N THR A 40 -6.13 14.33 -1.48
CA THR A 40 -5.12 14.66 -0.45
C THR A 40 -5.82 15.31 0.75
N ALA A 41 -5.56 14.83 1.97
CA ALA A 41 -6.20 15.33 3.18
C ALA A 41 -5.35 15.12 4.45
N ASN A 42 -5.63 15.86 5.52
CA ASN A 42 -5.30 15.40 6.87
C ASN A 42 -6.45 14.54 7.39
N ALA A 43 -6.16 13.60 8.28
CA ALA A 43 -7.17 12.74 8.91
C ALA A 43 -8.26 13.55 9.65
N SER A 44 -7.91 14.72 10.20
CA SER A 44 -8.83 15.68 10.84
C SER A 44 -9.86 16.28 9.89
N ASP A 45 -9.57 16.28 8.60
CA ASP A 45 -10.40 16.92 7.58
C ASP A 45 -11.42 15.94 7.00
N LEU A 46 -11.16 14.64 7.14
CA LEU A 46 -12.06 13.54 6.83
C LEU A 46 -13.09 13.39 7.96
N ARG A 47 -14.36 13.17 7.61
CA ARG A 47 -15.46 13.07 8.59
C ARG A 47 -15.86 11.62 8.83
N ASP A 48 -15.79 10.85 7.77
CA ASP A 48 -16.40 9.54 7.65
C ASP A 48 -15.29 8.49 7.42
N THR A 49 -14.06 8.77 7.91
CA THR A 49 -12.87 7.91 7.77
C THR A 49 -12.03 7.97 9.04
N ILE A 50 -11.82 6.81 9.67
CA ILE A 50 -10.92 6.62 10.82
C ILE A 50 -9.57 6.11 10.30
N ILE A 51 -8.48 6.62 10.88
CA ILE A 51 -7.11 6.12 10.63
C ILE A 51 -6.52 5.65 11.96
N THR A 52 -6.30 4.35 12.06
CA THR A 52 -5.88 3.65 13.29
C THR A 52 -4.43 3.17 13.19
N PRO A 53 -3.65 3.16 14.29
CA PRO A 53 -2.33 2.55 14.30
C PRO A 53 -2.40 1.02 14.52
N HIS A 54 -3.58 0.46 14.87
CA HIS A 54 -3.77 -0.97 15.17
C HIS A 54 -5.03 -1.61 14.58
N LEU A 55 -5.01 -2.94 14.41
CA LEU A 55 -6.12 -3.73 13.86
C LEU A 55 -7.32 -3.89 14.81
N GLU A 56 -7.16 -3.72 16.13
CA GLU A 56 -8.29 -3.86 17.08
C GLU A 56 -9.17 -2.60 17.20
N ALA A 57 -9.12 -1.71 16.20
CA ALA A 57 -10.08 -0.61 16.11
C ALA A 57 -11.45 -1.16 15.70
N PRO A 58 -12.55 -0.64 16.28
CA PRO A 58 -13.90 -1.05 15.91
C PRO A 58 -14.25 -0.57 14.50
N ILE A 59 -14.97 -1.38 13.75
CA ILE A 59 -15.62 -0.92 12.52
C ILE A 59 -16.89 -0.16 12.93
N GLU A 60 -16.91 1.14 12.67
CA GLU A 60 -18.06 2.02 12.95
C GLU A 60 -18.95 2.16 11.70
N GLU A 61 -20.26 2.02 11.89
CA GLU A 61 -21.26 2.15 10.83
C GLU A 61 -21.10 3.50 10.10
N ASN A 62 -21.18 3.49 8.77
CA ASN A 62 -20.96 4.65 7.90
C ASN A 62 -19.54 5.26 7.90
N LYS A 63 -18.54 4.69 8.62
CA LYS A 63 -17.13 5.15 8.57
C LYS A 63 -16.18 4.15 7.91
N ASN A 64 -15.32 4.64 7.01
CA ASN A 64 -14.16 3.89 6.52
C ASN A 64 -13.16 3.67 7.67
N LEU A 65 -12.42 2.56 7.65
CA LEU A 65 -11.38 2.29 8.65
C LEU A 65 -10.07 1.87 7.97
N LEU A 66 -9.06 2.73 8.06
CA LEU A 66 -7.77 2.58 7.40
C LEU A 66 -6.67 2.24 8.41
N TRP A 67 -5.91 1.18 8.12
CA TRP A 67 -4.73 0.74 8.88
C TRP A 67 -3.54 0.45 7.97
N CYS A 68 -2.34 0.79 8.44
CA CYS A 68 -1.07 0.47 7.77
C CYS A 68 -0.01 0.13 8.83
N GLY A 69 0.71 -0.98 8.63
CA GLY A 69 1.63 -1.55 9.62
C GLY A 69 2.86 -0.69 9.93
N SER A 70 3.15 0.37 9.18
CA SER A 70 4.35 1.20 9.40
C SER A 70 4.38 1.88 10.77
N PHE A 71 3.24 2.27 11.35
CA PHE A 71 3.23 2.85 12.70
C PHE A 71 3.61 1.80 13.77
N GLN A 72 3.10 0.57 13.65
CA GLN A 72 3.48 -0.54 14.53
C GLN A 72 4.97 -0.90 14.39
N LEU A 73 5.55 -0.83 13.19
CA LEU A 73 7.00 -1.01 13.01
C LEU A 73 7.80 0.05 13.79
N ALA A 74 7.48 1.34 13.63
CA ALA A 74 8.17 2.41 14.37
C ALA A 74 7.99 2.25 15.90
N TRP A 75 6.81 1.85 16.37
CA TRP A 75 6.54 1.57 17.78
C TRP A 75 7.39 0.39 18.32
N ASN A 76 7.53 -0.68 17.54
CA ASN A 76 8.35 -1.83 17.90
C ASN A 76 9.83 -1.43 18.08
N GLU A 77 10.34 -0.56 17.21
CA GLU A 77 11.71 -0.06 17.30
C GLU A 77 11.92 0.83 18.54
N VAL A 78 10.94 1.66 18.94
CA VAL A 78 11.02 2.38 20.24
C VAL A 78 11.13 1.39 21.39
N CYS A 79 10.26 0.38 21.45
CA CYS A 79 10.28 -0.65 22.50
C CYS A 79 11.64 -1.38 22.54
N ALA A 80 12.20 -1.71 21.37
CA ALA A 80 13.51 -2.36 21.26
C ALA A 80 14.66 -1.46 21.74
N LEU A 81 14.59 -0.14 21.44
CA LEU A 81 15.61 0.83 21.86
C LEU A 81 15.61 1.08 23.38
N ILE A 82 14.44 1.14 24.01
CA ILE A 82 14.33 1.30 25.47
C ILE A 82 14.45 -0.04 26.22
N ALA A 83 14.41 -1.17 25.51
CA ALA A 83 14.43 -2.55 26.01
C ALA A 83 13.22 -2.94 26.90
N GLU A 84 12.11 -2.21 26.81
CA GLU A 84 10.85 -2.48 27.53
C GLU A 84 9.62 -2.03 26.71
N ASP A 85 8.41 -2.30 27.20
CA ASP A 85 7.17 -1.80 26.59
C ASP A 85 7.06 -0.28 26.81
N VAL A 86 6.66 0.47 25.77
CA VAL A 86 6.39 1.91 25.90
C VAL A 86 5.16 2.11 26.80
N ARG A 87 5.35 2.77 27.94
CA ARG A 87 4.29 3.13 28.89
C ARG A 87 4.29 4.63 29.15
N PHE A 88 3.16 5.17 29.58
CA PHE A 88 3.08 6.57 30.02
C PHE A 88 3.01 6.70 31.53
N ALA A 89 3.57 7.79 32.06
CA ALA A 89 3.53 8.12 33.49
C ALA A 89 2.24 8.85 33.91
N ASP A 90 1.54 9.40 32.91
CA ASP A 90 0.27 10.11 33.01
C ASP A 90 -0.90 9.14 32.66
N ASP A 91 -2.05 9.67 32.22
CA ASP A 91 -3.13 8.86 31.66
C ASP A 91 -2.63 8.09 30.40
N GLU A 92 -2.93 6.80 30.28
CA GLU A 92 -2.42 5.93 29.20
C GLU A 92 -3.56 5.54 28.24
N PRO A 93 -3.55 6.02 26.99
CA PRO A 93 -4.58 5.67 26.00
C PRO A 93 -4.62 4.16 25.71
N ASP A 94 -5.82 3.58 25.59
CA ASP A 94 -6.03 2.13 25.35
C ASP A 94 -5.16 1.57 24.20
N MET A 95 -4.91 2.36 23.15
CA MET A 95 -4.08 1.97 22.01
C MET A 95 -2.63 1.64 22.38
N VAL A 96 -2.07 2.18 23.47
CA VAL A 96 -0.72 1.86 23.96
C VAL A 96 -0.64 0.39 24.36
N ALA A 97 -1.64 -0.11 25.09
CA ALA A 97 -1.78 -1.52 25.45
C ALA A 97 -2.10 -2.44 24.24
N VAL A 98 -2.59 -1.89 23.12
CA VAL A 98 -2.73 -2.62 21.85
C VAL A 98 -1.40 -2.70 21.10
N LEU A 99 -0.72 -1.57 20.92
CA LEU A 99 0.55 -1.46 20.20
C LEU A 99 1.67 -2.25 20.88
N ASN A 100 1.69 -2.30 22.21
CA ASN A 100 2.64 -3.11 22.98
C ASN A 100 2.47 -4.64 22.78
N ARG A 101 1.37 -5.12 22.18
CA ARG A 101 1.25 -6.52 21.74
C ARG A 101 2.04 -6.84 20.47
N LYS A 102 2.52 -5.82 19.74
CA LYS A 102 3.46 -5.93 18.60
C LYS A 102 3.00 -6.93 17.53
N VAL A 103 1.69 -6.92 17.22
CA VAL A 103 1.04 -7.95 16.39
C VAL A 103 1.56 -7.98 14.95
N PHE A 104 1.98 -6.82 14.42
CA PHE A 104 2.67 -6.71 13.13
C PHE A 104 4.15 -6.42 13.35
N THR A 105 5.02 -7.14 12.64
CA THR A 105 6.49 -7.04 12.75
C THR A 105 7.16 -7.16 11.39
N GLY A 106 8.49 -6.95 11.33
CA GLY A 106 9.32 -7.26 10.16
C GLY A 106 9.35 -8.73 9.70
N LYS A 107 8.55 -9.61 10.30
CA LYS A 107 8.30 -10.98 9.80
C LYS A 107 7.14 -11.03 8.80
N GLN A 108 6.18 -10.11 8.91
CA GLN A 108 4.99 -10.03 8.05
C GLN A 108 5.19 -9.11 6.83
N VAL A 109 6.42 -8.68 6.58
CA VAL A 109 6.87 -7.94 5.40
C VAL A 109 8.32 -8.31 5.10
N ASP A 110 8.69 -8.34 3.83
CA ASP A 110 10.06 -8.56 3.35
C ASP A 110 10.95 -7.32 3.53
N ALA A 111 12.21 -7.55 3.92
CA ALA A 111 13.17 -6.50 4.23
C ALA A 111 13.44 -5.56 3.04
N GLU A 112 13.38 -6.07 1.80
CA GLU A 112 13.49 -5.26 0.58
C GLU A 112 12.28 -4.31 0.33
N SER A 113 11.24 -4.35 1.18
CA SER A 113 10.04 -3.49 1.07
C SER A 113 9.87 -2.47 2.20
N TYR A 114 10.72 -2.46 3.24
CA TYR A 114 10.58 -1.54 4.37
C TYR A 114 11.90 -1.11 5.02
N VAL A 115 11.87 0.07 5.65
CA VAL A 115 12.87 0.52 6.64
C VAL A 115 12.15 0.78 7.95
N ALA A 116 12.73 0.35 9.07
CA ALA A 116 12.29 0.71 10.42
C ALA A 116 13.53 0.94 11.28
N VAL A 117 13.58 2.09 11.97
CA VAL A 117 14.74 2.50 12.78
C VAL A 117 14.24 3.25 14.00
N ALA A 118 14.80 2.96 15.18
CA ALA A 118 14.84 3.90 16.29
C ALA A 118 16.29 4.13 16.75
N GLY A 119 16.52 5.30 17.36
CA GLY A 119 17.81 5.63 17.96
C GLY A 119 17.78 6.97 18.68
N PHE A 120 18.81 7.22 19.49
CA PHE A 120 19.00 8.51 20.15
C PHE A 120 19.67 9.53 19.21
N VAL A 121 19.43 10.81 19.42
CA VAL A 121 20.10 11.91 18.71
C VAL A 121 21.63 11.90 18.91
N LYS A 122 22.12 11.50 20.10
CA LYS A 122 23.55 11.32 20.41
C LYS A 122 24.24 10.27 19.52
N ASP A 123 23.46 9.37 18.91
CA ASP A 123 23.92 8.23 18.12
C ASP A 123 23.59 8.40 16.62
N ASP A 124 23.51 9.64 16.13
CA ASP A 124 23.30 9.99 14.71
C ASP A 124 22.07 9.35 14.02
N VAL A 125 20.98 9.13 14.79
CA VAL A 125 19.74 8.49 14.29
C VAL A 125 19.18 9.11 13.00
N HIS A 126 19.28 10.45 12.87
CA HIS A 126 18.83 11.17 11.67
C HIS A 126 19.57 10.77 10.39
N GLU A 127 20.88 10.53 10.46
CA GLU A 127 21.66 10.04 9.31
C GLU A 127 21.50 8.53 9.12
N LYS A 128 21.33 7.74 10.20
CA LYS A 128 21.00 6.31 10.13
C LYS A 128 19.70 6.06 9.35
N ILE A 129 18.66 6.88 9.58
CA ILE A 129 17.37 6.79 8.88
C ILE A 129 17.56 7.07 7.38
N LYS A 130 18.23 8.17 7.01
CA LYS A 130 18.50 8.50 5.60
C LYS A 130 19.27 7.39 4.91
N ARG A 131 20.35 6.93 5.54
CA ARG A 131 21.24 5.92 4.98
C ARG A 131 20.53 4.58 4.76
N GLN A 132 19.67 4.13 5.69
CA GLN A 132 18.86 2.94 5.44
C GLN A 132 17.83 3.14 4.32
N LEU A 133 17.25 4.33 4.16
CA LEU A 133 16.37 4.62 3.02
C LEU A 133 17.12 4.63 1.68
N GLU A 134 18.36 5.11 1.67
CA GLU A 134 19.25 5.06 0.51
C GLU A 134 19.68 3.62 0.19
N ASP A 135 20.17 2.87 1.19
CA ASP A 135 20.69 1.50 1.08
C ASP A 135 19.59 0.46 0.76
N THR A 136 18.37 0.59 1.30
CA THR A 136 17.26 -0.37 1.07
C THR A 136 16.51 -0.14 -0.23
N PHE A 137 16.45 1.10 -0.73
CA PHE A 137 15.65 1.46 -1.91
C PHE A 137 16.46 2.01 -3.09
N ASP A 138 17.78 1.81 -3.12
CA ASP A 138 18.70 2.33 -4.14
C ASP A 138 18.53 3.84 -4.40
N GLY A 139 18.27 4.62 -3.34
CA GLY A 139 17.99 6.06 -3.40
C GLY A 139 16.61 6.45 -3.98
N SER A 140 15.73 5.50 -4.27
CA SER A 140 14.40 5.74 -4.88
C SER A 140 13.37 6.32 -3.90
N ALA A 141 13.63 6.29 -2.59
CA ALA A 141 12.68 6.64 -1.55
C ALA A 141 12.43 8.16 -1.42
N THR A 142 11.16 8.54 -1.36
CA THR A 142 10.66 9.92 -1.24
C THR A 142 9.97 10.15 0.11
N PRO A 143 10.73 10.23 1.23
CA PRO A 143 10.14 10.30 2.58
C PRO A 143 9.61 11.70 2.90
N ARG A 144 8.31 11.93 2.65
CA ARG A 144 7.64 13.23 2.88
C ARG A 144 7.71 13.75 4.33
N TYR A 145 7.85 12.86 5.30
CA TYR A 145 7.82 13.17 6.74
C TYR A 145 9.01 12.56 7.50
N LEU A 146 10.24 12.82 7.04
CA LEU A 146 11.41 12.66 7.92
C LEU A 146 11.27 13.63 9.12
N PRO A 147 11.41 13.17 10.38
CA PRO A 147 11.41 14.04 11.54
C PRO A 147 12.53 15.10 11.43
N PRO A 148 12.22 16.41 11.47
CA PRO A 148 13.27 17.42 11.37
C PRO A 148 14.10 17.44 12.65
N SER A 149 15.43 17.55 12.53
CA SER A 149 16.34 17.52 13.70
C SER A 149 16.05 18.61 14.74
N GLY A 150 15.49 19.75 14.33
CA GLY A 150 15.02 20.80 15.24
C GLY A 150 13.83 20.44 16.14
N LEU A 151 13.15 19.30 15.90
CA LEU A 151 12.14 18.75 16.79
C LEU A 151 12.76 17.99 17.98
N THR A 152 13.96 17.44 17.82
CA THR A 152 14.66 16.62 18.81
C THR A 152 16.02 17.25 19.15
N PRO A 153 16.05 18.38 19.88
CA PRO A 153 17.26 19.16 20.10
C PRO A 153 18.21 18.58 21.16
N ARG A 154 17.78 17.60 21.97
CA ARG A 154 18.61 17.04 23.05
C ARG A 154 19.28 15.74 22.57
N PRO A 155 20.56 15.49 22.91
CA PRO A 155 21.23 14.22 22.56
C PRO A 155 20.51 12.96 23.07
N GLN A 156 19.73 13.09 24.14
CA GLN A 156 18.95 12.02 24.76
C GLN A 156 17.59 11.78 24.10
N ASP A 157 17.13 12.68 23.21
CA ASP A 157 15.85 12.50 22.53
C ASP A 157 15.90 11.27 21.59
N ILE A 158 14.78 10.54 21.53
CA ILE A 158 14.61 9.40 20.64
C ILE A 158 13.94 9.87 19.35
N VAL A 159 14.45 9.40 18.21
CA VAL A 159 13.72 9.39 16.95
C VAL A 159 13.38 7.94 16.62
N ALA A 160 12.13 7.69 16.25
CA ALA A 160 11.73 6.44 15.62
C ALA A 160 11.00 6.75 14.31
N TYR A 161 11.24 5.92 13.30
CA TYR A 161 10.76 6.14 11.95
C TYR A 161 10.58 4.81 11.22
N ALA A 162 9.54 4.70 10.41
CA ALA A 162 9.35 3.57 9.52
C ALA A 162 8.75 4.01 8.19
N TYR A 163 9.18 3.34 7.11
CA TYR A 163 8.75 3.58 5.75
C TYR A 163 8.49 2.23 5.08
N LEU A 164 7.32 2.09 4.45
CA LEU A 164 6.84 0.85 3.84
C LEU A 164 6.45 1.15 2.38
N PHE A 165 7.02 0.43 1.43
CA PHE A 165 6.75 0.61 0.01
C PHE A 165 6.42 -0.72 -0.69
N LYS A 166 5.26 -0.75 -1.36
CA LYS A 166 4.81 -1.88 -2.19
C LYS A 166 4.17 -1.38 -3.48
N ASN A 167 4.65 -1.91 -4.61
CA ASN A 167 4.18 -1.63 -5.96
C ASN A 167 3.80 -2.98 -6.61
N LEU A 168 2.51 -3.21 -6.84
CA LEU A 168 1.98 -4.52 -7.23
C LEU A 168 1.17 -4.40 -8.52
N ALA A 169 1.85 -4.48 -9.66
CA ALA A 169 1.22 -4.47 -10.97
C ALA A 169 0.53 -5.81 -11.27
N PHE A 170 -0.60 -5.79 -11.99
CA PHE A 170 -1.22 -6.97 -12.59
C PHE A 170 -0.43 -7.44 -13.81
N GLU A 171 -0.51 -8.74 -14.17
CA GLU A 171 0.16 -9.24 -15.38
C GLU A 171 -0.52 -8.69 -16.64
N THR A 172 -1.83 -8.82 -16.71
CA THR A 172 -2.69 -8.20 -17.73
C THR A 172 -3.45 -7.01 -17.11
N PRO A 173 -3.30 -5.77 -17.60
CA PRO A 173 -4.14 -4.68 -17.13
C PRO A 173 -5.64 -4.97 -17.34
N PHE A 174 -6.43 -4.77 -16.28
CA PHE A 174 -7.88 -4.88 -16.31
C PHE A 174 -8.52 -3.87 -17.26
N GLU A 175 -9.82 -4.01 -17.48
CA GLU A 175 -10.60 -3.01 -18.17
C GLU A 175 -10.88 -1.84 -17.22
N ARG A 176 -10.62 -0.60 -17.64
CA ARG A 176 -11.25 0.58 -17.04
C ARG A 176 -12.69 0.65 -17.56
N ILE A 177 -13.66 0.59 -16.67
CA ILE A 177 -15.07 0.50 -17.05
C ILE A 177 -15.62 1.92 -17.27
N GLU A 178 -16.26 2.14 -18.41
CA GLU A 178 -16.74 3.47 -18.84
C GLU A 178 -17.95 3.94 -18.04
N GLN A 179 -18.86 3.03 -17.69
CA GLN A 179 -20.00 3.33 -16.83
C GLN A 179 -19.54 3.30 -15.37
N PRO A 180 -19.76 4.36 -14.57
CA PRO A 180 -19.38 4.38 -13.17
C PRO A 180 -20.11 3.29 -12.38
N LEU A 181 -19.48 2.84 -11.29
CA LEU A 181 -20.14 1.99 -10.30
C LEU A 181 -20.95 2.89 -9.36
N ILE A 182 -22.16 2.47 -8.98
CA ILE A 182 -22.90 3.14 -7.91
C ILE A 182 -22.45 2.50 -6.59
N PHE A 183 -21.68 3.24 -5.79
CA PHE A 183 -21.26 2.86 -4.46
C PHE A 183 -22.02 3.69 -3.42
N ASN A 184 -22.88 3.06 -2.63
CA ASN A 184 -23.79 3.75 -1.67
C ASN A 184 -24.41 5.03 -2.27
N GLU A 185 -25.21 4.85 -3.33
CA GLU A 185 -25.88 5.92 -4.10
C GLU A 185 -24.97 6.92 -4.84
N ARG A 186 -23.65 6.73 -4.86
CA ARG A 186 -22.69 7.65 -5.49
C ARG A 186 -21.94 7.01 -6.66
N GLU A 187 -21.87 7.72 -7.78
CA GLU A 187 -21.02 7.32 -8.91
C GLU A 187 -19.53 7.37 -8.52
N VAL A 188 -18.85 6.23 -8.65
CA VAL A 188 -17.40 6.07 -8.46
C VAL A 188 -16.77 5.44 -9.70
N PRO A 189 -15.56 5.85 -10.12
CA PRO A 189 -14.85 5.23 -11.24
C PRO A 189 -14.37 3.83 -10.84
N CYS A 190 -14.49 2.84 -11.74
CA CYS A 190 -14.17 1.44 -11.44
C CYS A 190 -13.38 0.74 -12.55
N PHE A 191 -12.81 -0.41 -12.22
CA PHE A 191 -12.07 -1.28 -13.13
C PHE A 191 -12.42 -2.76 -12.90
N GLY A 192 -12.00 -3.63 -13.81
CA GLY A 192 -12.10 -5.08 -13.67
C GLY A 192 -12.41 -5.77 -15.00
N VAL A 193 -13.54 -6.51 -15.03
CA VAL A 193 -14.05 -7.26 -16.17
C VAL A 193 -15.56 -7.01 -16.26
N GLY A 194 -15.99 -6.26 -17.27
CA GLY A 194 -17.40 -5.87 -17.45
C GLY A 194 -18.33 -7.01 -17.92
N HIS A 195 -19.58 -6.68 -18.22
CA HIS A 195 -20.53 -7.62 -18.86
C HIS A 195 -20.29 -7.78 -20.38
N GLU A 196 -19.56 -6.86 -20.98
CA GLU A 196 -19.23 -6.89 -22.41
C GLU A 196 -18.03 -7.81 -22.67
N TYR A 197 -18.04 -8.47 -23.83
CA TYR A 197 -16.83 -9.16 -24.30
C TYR A 197 -15.90 -8.16 -24.98
N LYS A 198 -14.72 -7.94 -24.39
CA LYS A 198 -13.65 -7.11 -24.96
C LYS A 198 -12.34 -7.94 -25.08
N PRO A 199 -11.48 -7.67 -26.07
CA PRO A 199 -10.21 -8.40 -26.22
C PRO A 199 -9.38 -8.42 -24.94
N GLY A 200 -8.79 -9.58 -24.62
CA GLY A 200 -8.06 -9.82 -23.37
C GLY A 200 -8.92 -10.19 -22.15
N ARG A 201 -10.25 -10.34 -22.29
CA ARG A 201 -11.15 -10.76 -21.19
C ARG A 201 -10.67 -12.02 -20.47
N HIS A 202 -10.30 -13.07 -21.19
CA HIS A 202 -9.83 -14.34 -20.62
C HIS A 202 -8.61 -14.14 -19.71
N ALA A 203 -7.54 -13.52 -20.23
CA ALA A 203 -6.33 -13.20 -19.47
C ALA A 203 -6.55 -12.26 -18.26
N ARG A 204 -7.61 -11.44 -18.25
CA ARG A 204 -8.04 -10.67 -17.08
C ARG A 204 -8.77 -11.51 -16.03
N LEU A 205 -9.51 -12.53 -16.46
CA LEU A 205 -10.17 -13.49 -15.56
C LEU A 205 -9.18 -14.52 -15.01
N ASP A 206 -8.17 -14.94 -15.77
CA ASP A 206 -7.12 -15.88 -15.34
C ASP A 206 -6.33 -15.39 -14.11
N GLN A 207 -6.23 -14.07 -13.94
CA GLN A 207 -5.60 -13.41 -12.78
C GLN A 207 -6.60 -13.03 -11.67
N VAL A 208 -7.82 -13.55 -11.70
CA VAL A 208 -8.81 -13.47 -10.61
C VAL A 208 -9.00 -14.87 -10.05
N VAL A 209 -8.99 -15.00 -8.72
CA VAL A 209 -9.29 -16.26 -8.03
C VAL A 209 -10.43 -16.00 -7.06
N LEU A 210 -11.51 -16.78 -7.13
CA LEU A 210 -12.56 -16.76 -6.13
C LEU A 210 -12.08 -17.61 -4.96
N LEU A 211 -11.75 -16.98 -3.84
CA LEU A 211 -11.31 -17.69 -2.64
C LEU A 211 -12.51 -18.27 -1.87
N ASP A 212 -13.63 -17.54 -1.86
CA ASP A 212 -14.93 -18.03 -1.40
C ASP A 212 -16.06 -17.23 -2.08
N TYR A 213 -17.21 -17.86 -2.34
CA TYR A 213 -18.36 -17.19 -2.93
C TYR A 213 -19.67 -17.85 -2.44
N LYS A 214 -20.56 -17.05 -1.85
CA LYS A 214 -21.94 -17.49 -1.52
C LYS A 214 -22.94 -16.90 -2.50
N HIS A 215 -22.80 -15.60 -2.79
CA HIS A 215 -23.55 -14.85 -3.80
C HIS A 215 -22.83 -13.52 -4.08
N GLY A 216 -23.29 -12.73 -5.04
CA GLY A 216 -22.66 -11.45 -5.43
C GLY A 216 -22.66 -10.33 -4.38
N ASP A 217 -23.08 -10.64 -3.14
CA ASP A 217 -23.05 -9.76 -1.97
C ASP A 217 -22.31 -10.37 -0.76
N ASP A 218 -21.84 -11.62 -0.87
CA ASP A 218 -21.00 -12.30 0.12
C ASP A 218 -19.96 -13.17 -0.62
N PHE A 219 -18.78 -12.59 -0.84
CA PHE A 219 -17.68 -13.23 -1.58
C PHE A 219 -16.30 -12.64 -1.24
N ILE A 220 -15.26 -13.44 -1.50
CA ILE A 220 -13.85 -13.11 -1.29
C ILE A 220 -13.09 -13.48 -2.57
N ILE A 221 -12.35 -12.52 -3.15
CA ILE A 221 -11.46 -12.77 -4.30
C ILE A 221 -10.01 -12.36 -4.04
N GLU A 222 -9.09 -12.99 -4.75
CA GLU A 222 -7.72 -12.52 -4.93
C GLU A 222 -7.54 -11.98 -6.35
N LEU A 223 -6.91 -10.81 -6.47
CA LEU A 223 -6.43 -10.29 -7.75
C LEU A 223 -4.93 -10.58 -7.86
N LYS A 224 -4.56 -11.56 -8.69
CA LYS A 224 -3.17 -12.00 -8.86
C LYS A 224 -2.33 -10.90 -9.50
N THR A 225 -1.17 -10.64 -8.90
CA THR A 225 -0.21 -9.60 -9.28
C THR A 225 1.07 -10.26 -9.80
N LYS A 226 1.98 -9.48 -10.40
CA LYS A 226 3.32 -9.95 -10.79
C LYS A 226 4.19 -10.40 -9.60
N SER A 227 3.78 -10.16 -8.35
CA SER A 227 4.44 -10.70 -7.15
C SER A 227 3.73 -11.97 -6.69
N GLU A 228 4.35 -13.13 -6.91
CA GLU A 228 3.94 -14.40 -6.28
C GLU A 228 4.17 -14.40 -4.75
N LYS A 229 4.88 -13.39 -4.22
CA LYS A 229 5.15 -13.25 -2.78
C LYS A 229 4.07 -12.44 -2.04
N ASP A 230 3.23 -11.67 -2.74
CA ASP A 230 2.26 -10.72 -2.18
C ASP A 230 0.84 -10.98 -2.72
N ARG A 231 -0.17 -10.89 -1.85
CA ARG A 231 -1.59 -11.11 -2.20
C ARG A 231 -2.35 -9.80 -2.08
N LEU A 232 -3.16 -9.48 -3.10
CA LEU A 232 -4.22 -8.46 -3.04
C LEU A 232 -5.55 -9.18 -2.91
N ILE A 233 -6.15 -9.10 -1.71
CA ILE A 233 -7.42 -9.75 -1.38
C ILE A 233 -8.50 -8.67 -1.23
N LEU A 234 -9.66 -8.92 -1.83
CA LEU A 234 -10.83 -8.08 -1.76
C LEU A 234 -12.02 -8.91 -1.26
N ALA A 235 -12.66 -8.50 -0.16
CA ALA A 235 -13.77 -9.23 0.46
C ALA A 235 -15.00 -8.33 0.63
N LYS A 236 -16.11 -8.71 0.00
CA LYS A 236 -17.42 -8.09 0.18
C LYS A 236 -18.22 -9.00 1.09
N ILE A 237 -18.31 -8.63 2.36
CA ILE A 237 -18.85 -9.45 3.45
C ILE A 237 -19.58 -8.55 4.46
N LEU A 238 -20.30 -9.14 5.42
CA LEU A 238 -20.65 -8.43 6.65
C LEU A 238 -19.39 -8.31 7.53
N PRO A 239 -19.03 -7.13 8.06
CA PRO A 239 -17.88 -6.98 8.93
C PRO A 239 -18.12 -7.59 10.32
N GLU A 240 -17.04 -8.00 10.98
CA GLU A 240 -17.02 -8.26 12.41
C GLU A 240 -16.82 -6.95 13.19
N ARG A 241 -16.87 -7.02 14.53
CA ARG A 241 -16.78 -5.85 15.41
C ARG A 241 -15.45 -5.07 15.28
N THR A 242 -14.30 -5.72 15.05
CA THR A 242 -13.03 -5.03 14.74
C THR A 242 -12.47 -5.40 13.36
N LEU A 243 -11.57 -4.57 12.85
CA LEU A 243 -10.82 -4.87 11.62
C LEU A 243 -10.01 -6.17 11.75
N GLY A 244 -9.38 -6.39 12.91
CA GLY A 244 -8.64 -7.62 13.23
C GLY A 244 -9.53 -8.86 13.38
N GLU A 245 -10.78 -8.73 13.82
CA GLU A 245 -11.76 -9.81 13.82
C GLU A 245 -12.26 -10.11 12.40
N THR A 246 -12.47 -9.07 11.58
CA THR A 246 -12.94 -9.20 10.17
C THR A 246 -11.88 -9.82 9.26
N ILE A 247 -10.59 -9.52 9.51
CA ILE A 247 -9.47 -10.19 8.82
C ILE A 247 -9.48 -11.68 9.14
N ARG A 248 -9.58 -12.05 10.43
CA ARG A 248 -9.61 -13.46 10.85
C ARG A 248 -10.81 -14.22 10.27
N SER A 249 -12.01 -13.62 10.21
CA SER A 249 -13.17 -14.29 9.64
C SER A 249 -13.08 -14.52 8.13
N ILE A 250 -12.35 -13.68 7.37
CA ILE A 250 -12.03 -14.00 5.97
C ILE A 250 -10.90 -15.03 5.85
N GLU A 251 -9.88 -15.00 6.71
CA GLU A 251 -8.79 -15.98 6.68
C GLU A 251 -9.29 -17.40 7.00
N ASP A 252 -10.16 -17.55 8.00
CA ASP A 252 -10.86 -18.80 8.30
C ASP A 252 -11.68 -19.30 7.10
N ARG A 253 -12.38 -18.40 6.37
CA ARG A 253 -13.12 -18.76 5.15
C ARG A 253 -12.19 -19.21 4.03
N ILE A 254 -11.08 -18.51 3.81
CA ILE A 254 -10.09 -18.84 2.76
C ILE A 254 -9.42 -20.19 3.04
N VAL A 255 -9.13 -20.52 4.30
CA VAL A 255 -8.52 -21.80 4.70
C VAL A 255 -9.48 -22.99 4.55
N ASN A 256 -10.79 -22.76 4.71
CA ASN A 256 -11.82 -23.82 4.65
C ASN A 256 -12.53 -23.93 3.29
N ALA A 257 -12.11 -23.19 2.26
CA ALA A 257 -12.71 -23.20 0.92
C ALA A 257 -11.74 -23.73 -0.15
N GLU A 258 -12.27 -24.36 -1.19
CA GLU A 258 -11.51 -24.71 -2.41
C GLU A 258 -11.57 -23.54 -3.40
N PRO A 259 -10.44 -22.90 -3.77
CA PRO A 259 -10.48 -21.72 -4.63
C PRO A 259 -10.96 -22.02 -6.05
N ILE A 260 -11.99 -21.29 -6.49
CA ILE A 260 -12.66 -21.45 -7.78
C ILE A 260 -12.00 -20.53 -8.82
N ARG A 261 -11.77 -21.07 -10.03
CA ARG A 261 -11.39 -20.25 -11.20
C ARG A 261 -12.64 -19.64 -11.83
N PRO A 262 -12.65 -18.34 -12.17
CA PRO A 262 -13.80 -17.70 -12.78
C PRO A 262 -14.13 -18.26 -14.16
N SER A 263 -15.44 -18.33 -14.46
CA SER A 263 -16.00 -18.71 -15.75
C SER A 263 -15.99 -17.53 -16.72
N GLU A 264 -16.02 -17.80 -18.04
CA GLU A 264 -15.97 -16.73 -19.06
C GLU A 264 -17.12 -15.71 -18.97
N GLY A 265 -18.24 -16.06 -18.35
CA GLY A 265 -19.38 -15.17 -18.11
C GLY A 265 -19.20 -14.21 -16.94
N ASP A 266 -18.19 -14.41 -16.09
CA ASP A 266 -18.11 -13.76 -14.77
C ASP A 266 -17.71 -12.29 -14.83
N VAL A 267 -18.14 -11.54 -13.82
CA VAL A 267 -18.07 -10.07 -13.82
C VAL A 267 -17.37 -9.61 -12.55
N VAL A 268 -16.34 -8.78 -12.71
CA VAL A 268 -15.57 -8.19 -11.60
C VAL A 268 -15.61 -6.67 -11.74
N LYS A 269 -16.05 -5.95 -10.70
CA LYS A 269 -16.01 -4.48 -10.69
C LYS A 269 -15.52 -3.96 -9.34
N VAL A 270 -14.35 -3.32 -9.35
CA VAL A 270 -13.68 -2.76 -8.17
C VAL A 270 -13.61 -1.25 -8.30
N PRO A 271 -14.04 -0.46 -7.30
CA PRO A 271 -13.78 0.97 -7.24
C PRO A 271 -12.29 1.30 -7.34
N ARG A 272 -11.95 2.37 -8.06
CA ARG A 272 -10.59 2.93 -8.00
C ARG A 272 -10.43 3.73 -6.70
N LEU A 273 -9.33 3.49 -6.00
CA LEU A 273 -8.90 4.30 -4.86
C LEU A 273 -7.65 5.08 -5.27
N ASN A 274 -7.56 6.35 -4.89
CA ASN A 274 -6.33 7.15 -5.05
C ASN A 274 -6.28 8.25 -3.98
N PHE A 275 -5.56 7.99 -2.89
CA PHE A 275 -5.52 8.90 -1.75
C PHE A 275 -4.11 9.09 -1.16
N ASP A 276 -3.94 10.23 -0.50
CA ASP A 276 -2.75 10.69 0.22
C ASP A 276 -3.22 11.31 1.54
N VAL A 277 -3.18 10.54 2.63
CA VAL A 277 -3.75 11.00 3.91
C VAL A 277 -2.72 10.95 5.03
N THR A 278 -2.61 12.06 5.77
CA THR A 278 -1.73 12.19 6.94
C THR A 278 -2.52 12.23 8.24
N ARG A 279 -2.24 11.31 9.16
CA ARG A 279 -2.75 11.29 10.54
C ARG A 279 -1.65 11.74 11.49
N ARG A 280 -1.94 12.74 12.31
CA ARG A 280 -1.19 13.05 13.54
C ARG A 280 -1.95 12.49 14.73
N TYR A 281 -1.31 11.68 15.56
CA TYR A 281 -1.88 11.03 16.74
C TYR A 281 -1.69 11.93 17.97
N HIS A 282 -2.45 13.01 18.03
CA HIS A 282 -2.44 13.95 19.16
C HIS A 282 -2.69 13.27 20.51
N GLU A 283 -3.44 12.17 20.52
CA GLU A 283 -3.68 11.31 21.68
C GLU A 283 -2.44 10.57 22.21
N LEU A 284 -1.30 10.62 21.50
CA LEU A 284 0.00 10.14 21.99
C LEU A 284 0.96 11.31 22.28
N GLU A 285 0.71 12.50 21.75
CA GLU A 285 1.62 13.65 21.86
C GLU A 285 1.52 14.31 23.25
N GLY A 286 2.66 14.68 23.83
CA GLY A 286 2.73 15.37 25.12
C GLY A 286 2.74 14.47 26.36
N HIS A 287 2.43 13.17 26.25
CA HIS A 287 2.55 12.22 27.35
C HIS A 287 4.02 11.93 27.70
N ARG A 288 4.34 11.86 29.02
CA ARG A 288 5.67 11.47 29.50
C ARG A 288 5.82 9.94 29.50
N LEU A 289 6.96 9.43 29.04
CA LEU A 289 7.27 8.00 29.08
C LEU A 289 7.61 7.55 30.51
N ALA A 290 6.99 6.45 30.95
CA ALA A 290 7.33 5.73 32.18
C ALA A 290 8.39 4.66 31.87
N VAL A 291 9.65 5.07 31.75
CA VAL A 291 10.79 4.19 31.46
C VAL A 291 11.44 3.71 32.76
N THR A 292 11.77 2.43 32.86
CA THR A 292 12.46 1.83 34.03
C THR A 292 13.95 1.57 33.78
N ASN A 293 14.35 1.48 32.50
CA ASN A 293 15.74 1.35 32.06
C ASN A 293 16.56 2.63 32.35
N GLN A 294 17.61 2.49 33.16
CA GLN A 294 18.45 3.60 33.64
C GLN A 294 19.41 4.18 32.59
N ASP A 295 19.63 3.50 31.46
CA ASP A 295 20.41 4.03 30.33
C ASP A 295 19.61 4.98 29.41
N VAL A 296 18.30 5.14 29.69
CA VAL A 296 17.36 6.01 29.00
C VAL A 296 17.02 7.21 29.89
N ALA A 297 16.74 8.38 29.30
CA ALA A 297 16.29 9.54 30.06
C ALA A 297 14.86 9.33 30.59
N ASP A 298 14.63 9.61 31.87
CA ASP A 298 13.32 9.44 32.51
C ASP A 298 12.32 10.56 32.15
N ASP A 299 12.79 11.65 31.54
CA ASP A 299 12.00 12.85 31.21
C ASP A 299 11.48 12.89 29.75
N LEU A 300 11.58 11.77 29.02
CA LEU A 300 11.16 11.69 27.63
C LEU A 300 9.64 11.92 27.47
N ILE A 301 9.29 12.68 26.44
CA ILE A 301 7.91 13.01 26.06
C ILE A 301 7.75 12.76 24.55
N ILE A 302 6.60 12.28 24.10
CA ILE A 302 6.32 12.15 22.67
C ILE A 302 6.07 13.54 22.06
N LEU A 303 7.07 14.06 21.34
CA LEU A 303 7.04 15.40 20.74
C LEU A 303 6.27 15.49 19.42
N SER A 304 6.14 14.36 18.69
CA SER A 304 5.28 14.24 17.52
C SER A 304 5.02 12.78 17.18
N ALA A 305 3.78 12.42 16.82
CA ALA A 305 3.41 11.10 16.35
C ALA A 305 2.60 11.23 15.04
N VAL A 306 3.19 10.86 13.90
CA VAL A 306 2.60 11.09 12.57
C VAL A 306 2.77 9.86 11.66
N GLN A 307 1.71 9.50 10.93
CA GLN A 307 1.74 8.54 9.83
C GLN A 307 1.16 9.19 8.57
N ASN A 308 1.77 8.95 7.40
CA ASN A 308 1.20 9.25 6.10
C ASN A 308 0.96 7.94 5.33
N ILE A 309 -0.16 7.86 4.63
CA ILE A 309 -0.56 6.70 3.83
C ILE A 309 -0.93 7.18 2.43
N ARG A 310 -0.05 6.88 1.47
CA ARG A 310 -0.27 7.12 0.04
C ARG A 310 -0.65 5.80 -0.64
N PHE A 311 -1.89 5.68 -1.10
CA PHE A 311 -2.44 4.47 -1.70
C PHE A 311 -3.09 4.76 -3.06
N GLN A 312 -2.98 3.81 -4.00
CA GLN A 312 -3.67 3.83 -5.28
C GLN A 312 -3.95 2.41 -5.75
N THR A 313 -5.16 2.13 -6.22
CA THR A 313 -5.44 0.95 -7.05
C THR A 313 -6.31 1.32 -8.25
N ASP A 314 -5.93 0.82 -9.42
CA ASP A 314 -6.61 1.02 -10.69
C ASP A 314 -6.40 -0.17 -11.65
N GLU A 315 -6.80 -0.01 -12.91
CA GLU A 315 -6.73 -1.06 -13.92
C GLU A 315 -5.34 -1.71 -14.13
N LYS A 316 -4.22 -1.09 -13.73
CA LYS A 316 -2.87 -1.72 -13.83
C LYS A 316 -2.42 -2.45 -12.58
N GLY A 317 -3.13 -2.33 -11.45
CA GLY A 317 -2.71 -2.88 -10.17
C GLY A 317 -2.73 -1.84 -9.07
N VAL A 318 -1.81 -2.00 -8.15
CA VAL A 318 -1.37 -0.93 -7.25
C VAL A 318 -0.26 -0.15 -8.00
N ARG A 319 -0.67 0.77 -8.90
CA ARG A 319 0.10 1.84 -9.63
C ARG A 319 0.29 1.66 -11.18
N LEU A 320 0.81 2.70 -11.86
CA LEU A 320 0.63 3.10 -13.30
C LEU A 320 1.35 2.19 -14.38
N ARG A 321 1.13 2.20 -15.73
CA ARG A 321 0.67 3.18 -16.78
C ARG A 321 0.01 2.54 -18.04
N SER A 322 -0.52 3.35 -18.99
CA SER A 322 -1.20 2.99 -20.27
C SER A 322 -0.35 3.45 -21.51
N GLU A 323 -0.66 3.42 -22.83
CA GLU A 323 -1.86 3.51 -23.75
C GLU A 323 -1.45 3.00 -25.18
N SER A 324 -2.24 2.80 -26.27
CA SER A 324 -3.66 2.53 -26.62
C SER A 324 -3.75 2.04 -28.12
N HIS A 325 -4.90 1.49 -28.63
CA HIS A 325 -5.04 0.94 -30.02
C HIS A 325 -6.52 0.73 -30.48
N ILE A 326 -6.82 0.72 -31.80
CA ILE A 326 -8.18 0.50 -32.41
C ILE A 326 -8.30 -0.80 -33.24
N SER A 327 -9.46 -1.47 -33.18
CA SER A 327 -9.85 -2.54 -34.11
C SER A 327 -11.31 -2.38 -34.57
N ILE A 328 -11.61 -2.74 -35.83
CA ILE A 328 -12.96 -2.72 -36.42
C ILE A 328 -13.35 -4.14 -36.83
N GLY A 329 -14.60 -4.55 -36.55
CA GLY A 329 -15.12 -5.86 -36.95
C GLY A 329 -16.65 -5.94 -36.84
N CYS A 330 -17.28 -6.79 -37.65
CA CYS A 330 -18.73 -7.00 -37.64
C CYS A 330 -19.18 -7.86 -36.46
N SER A 331 -20.32 -7.54 -35.86
CA SER A 331 -20.86 -8.26 -34.70
C SER A 331 -21.54 -9.57 -35.08
N ALA A 332 -20.81 -10.69 -34.97
CA ALA A 332 -21.45 -11.93 -34.54
C ALA A 332 -21.87 -11.76 -33.07
N LYS A 333 -23.16 -11.96 -32.76
CA LYS A 333 -23.63 -11.92 -31.36
C LYS A 333 -23.25 -13.22 -30.64
N THR A 334 -21.99 -13.33 -30.22
CA THR A 334 -21.60 -14.29 -29.17
C THR A 334 -22.28 -13.87 -27.88
N ARG A 335 -23.47 -14.43 -27.64
CA ARG A 335 -24.14 -14.32 -26.34
C ARG A 335 -23.27 -15.09 -25.34
N LEU A 336 -22.57 -14.36 -24.47
CA LEU A 336 -21.90 -14.96 -23.31
C LEU A 336 -22.90 -15.85 -22.54
N PRO A 337 -22.44 -16.93 -21.89
CA PRO A 337 -23.26 -17.59 -20.88
C PRO A 337 -23.71 -16.55 -19.84
N ALA A 338 -24.82 -16.83 -19.15
CA ALA A 338 -25.19 -16.01 -18.00
C ALA A 338 -24.03 -16.01 -16.99
N ALA A 339 -23.73 -14.85 -16.39
CA ALA A 339 -22.67 -14.74 -15.40
C ALA A 339 -22.94 -15.71 -14.25
N GLU A 340 -21.96 -16.57 -13.95
CA GLU A 340 -22.06 -17.57 -12.89
C GLU A 340 -21.74 -16.91 -11.54
N HIS A 341 -20.73 -16.04 -11.54
CA HIS A 341 -20.30 -15.25 -10.40
C HIS A 341 -20.32 -13.74 -10.72
N VAL A 342 -20.90 -12.95 -9.82
CA VAL A 342 -21.04 -11.48 -9.95
C VAL A 342 -20.30 -10.80 -8.80
N MET A 343 -19.04 -10.45 -9.03
CA MET A 343 -18.10 -9.92 -8.03
C MET A 343 -18.03 -8.39 -8.12
N ILE A 344 -19.10 -7.72 -7.69
CA ILE A 344 -19.24 -6.26 -7.80
C ILE A 344 -19.17 -5.62 -6.41
N PHE A 345 -18.18 -4.74 -6.21
CA PHE A 345 -17.93 -4.00 -4.96
C PHE A 345 -18.69 -2.66 -4.97
N ASP A 346 -20.02 -2.72 -4.87
CA ASP A 346 -20.98 -1.59 -4.92
C ASP A 346 -21.43 -1.07 -3.54
N ARG A 347 -20.89 -1.62 -2.46
CA ARG A 347 -21.21 -1.32 -1.06
C ARG A 347 -20.07 -1.84 -0.16
N PRO A 348 -20.15 -1.74 1.20
CA PRO A 348 -19.02 -2.00 2.09
C PRO A 348 -18.16 -3.24 1.80
N PHE A 349 -16.84 -3.05 1.82
CA PHE A 349 -15.86 -4.10 1.52
C PHE A 349 -14.48 -3.85 2.12
N LEU A 350 -13.73 -4.95 2.32
CA LEU A 350 -12.36 -4.96 2.81
C LEU A 350 -11.35 -5.05 1.66
N VAL A 351 -10.29 -4.25 1.73
CA VAL A 351 -9.10 -4.32 0.88
C VAL A 351 -7.89 -4.70 1.75
N LEU A 352 -7.27 -5.85 1.49
CA LEU A 352 -6.03 -6.28 2.16
C LEU A 352 -4.86 -6.38 1.19
N LEU A 353 -3.67 -6.02 1.71
CA LEU A 353 -2.40 -6.44 1.14
C LEU A 353 -1.59 -7.21 2.21
N GLN A 354 -1.20 -8.45 1.90
CA GLN A 354 -0.42 -9.31 2.79
C GLN A 354 0.63 -10.12 2.02
N ARG A 355 1.65 -10.63 2.73
CA ARG A 355 2.55 -11.64 2.17
C ARG A 355 1.82 -12.95 2.02
N ALA A 356 2.15 -13.75 1.01
CA ALA A 356 1.51 -15.05 0.78
C ALA A 356 1.64 -16.01 1.97
N ASN A 357 2.72 -15.87 2.77
CA ASN A 357 3.02 -16.67 3.95
C ASN A 357 2.95 -15.85 5.27
N ALA A 358 2.20 -14.74 5.31
CA ALA A 358 1.99 -13.97 6.54
C ALA A 358 0.56 -14.08 7.06
N ASP A 359 0.50 -14.15 8.39
CA ASP A 359 -0.63 -14.31 9.30
C ASP A 359 -1.16 -12.96 9.85
N VAL A 360 -0.62 -11.83 9.35
CA VAL A 360 -1.15 -10.48 9.53
C VAL A 360 -0.86 -9.68 8.24
N PRO A 361 -1.82 -8.92 7.68
CA PRO A 361 -1.56 -8.03 6.55
C PRO A 361 -0.60 -6.89 6.92
N TYR A 362 -0.02 -6.24 5.91
CA TYR A 362 0.76 -5.00 6.10
C TYR A 362 -0.05 -3.72 5.79
N PHE A 363 -1.19 -3.87 5.11
CA PHE A 363 -2.18 -2.82 4.86
C PHE A 363 -3.59 -3.41 4.90
N ALA A 364 -4.52 -2.71 5.54
CA ALA A 364 -5.93 -3.08 5.60
C ALA A 364 -6.81 -1.82 5.53
N LEU A 365 -7.83 -1.84 4.68
CA LEU A 365 -8.80 -0.77 4.54
C LEU A 365 -10.22 -1.34 4.44
N TRP A 366 -11.06 -1.03 5.41
CA TRP A 366 -12.51 -1.16 5.29
C TRP A 366 -13.06 0.08 4.57
N VAL A 367 -13.60 -0.11 3.37
CA VAL A 367 -14.29 0.93 2.59
C VAL A 367 -15.78 0.78 2.88
N GLU A 368 -16.31 1.62 3.75
CA GLU A 368 -17.72 1.65 4.15
C GLU A 368 -18.51 2.64 3.30
N ASN A 369 -17.89 3.76 2.90
CA ASN A 369 -18.53 4.89 2.24
C ASN A 369 -17.61 5.48 1.14
N PRO A 370 -18.12 6.35 0.26
CA PRO A 370 -17.35 6.84 -0.88
C PRO A 370 -16.37 8.00 -0.57
N GLU A 371 -16.13 8.41 0.69
CA GLU A 371 -15.23 9.52 1.02
C GLU A 371 -13.80 9.31 0.49
N LEU A 372 -13.29 8.07 0.51
CA LEU A 372 -11.99 7.71 -0.08
C LEU A 372 -12.05 7.30 -1.58
N LEU A 373 -13.25 7.17 -2.15
CA LEU A 373 -13.49 6.76 -3.54
C LEU A 373 -13.67 7.95 -4.50
N VAL A 374 -14.04 9.13 -3.99
CA VAL A 374 -14.24 10.33 -4.80
C VAL A 374 -13.46 11.53 -4.28
N LYS A 375 -12.80 12.25 -5.18
CA LYS A 375 -12.23 13.55 -4.85
C LYS A 375 -13.35 14.51 -4.42
N ARG A 376 -13.20 15.14 -3.25
CA ARG A 376 -14.09 16.22 -2.80
C ARG A 376 -14.10 17.35 -3.85
N LYS A 377 -15.28 17.92 -4.10
CA LYS A 377 -15.49 19.11 -4.92
C LYS A 377 -15.41 20.38 -4.07
#